data_AF-A0A9X0LYN8-F1
#
_entry.id   AF-A0A9X0LYN8-F1
#
_cell.length_a   1.000
_cell.length_b   1.000
_cell.length_c   1.000
_cell.angle_alpha   90.00
_cell.angle_beta   90.00
_cell.angle_gamma   90.00
#
_symmetry.space_group_name_H-M   'P 1'
#
loop_
_entity.id
_entity.type
_entity.pdbx_description
1 polymer ?
#
loop_
_entity_poly.entity_id
_entity_poly.type
_entity_poly.pdbx_seq_one_letter_code
_entity_poly.pdbx_strand_id
1 'polypeptide(L)'
;MISIDIDDEKLKHELQRVLNKIYQTESFNISDLNLTSTGFSTRNDLTFNLKIGAYPIERITNIPFTNLTIKQSTIDKLEEDQKKHGFKSIETMITDILEKHYDTI
;
A
#
# COMPACT_ATOMS: atom_id res chain seq x y z
N MET A 1 -18.09 -3.75 -29.97
CA MET A 1 -17.35 -4.29 -28.82
C MET A 1 -18.24 -4.12 -27.61
N ILE A 2 -18.58 -5.22 -26.92
CA ILE A 2 -19.43 -5.16 -25.72
C ILE A 2 -18.50 -5.02 -24.52
N SER A 3 -18.77 -4.04 -23.67
CA SER A 3 -18.05 -3.75 -22.43
C SER A 3 -19.09 -3.68 -21.30
N ILE A 4 -18.78 -4.34 -20.19
CA ILE A 4 -19.66 -4.43 -19.02
C ILE A 4 -18.83 -4.04 -17.80
N ASP A 5 -19.34 -3.06 -17.05
CA ASP A 5 -18.80 -2.74 -15.73
C ASP A 5 -19.25 -3.80 -14.73
N ILE A 6 -18.29 -4.35 -13.99
CA ILE A 6 -18.54 -5.35 -12.96
C ILE A 6 -18.55 -4.65 -11.61
N ASP A 7 -19.70 -4.67 -10.96
CA ASP A 7 -19.86 -4.25 -9.57
C ASP A 7 -19.84 -5.46 -8.63
N ASP A 8 -18.64 -6.02 -8.43
CA ASP A 8 -18.40 -7.16 -7.55
C ASP A 8 -17.26 -6.85 -6.58
N GLU A 9 -17.63 -6.46 -5.36
CA GLU A 9 -16.68 -6.11 -4.29
C GLU A 9 -15.83 -7.30 -3.82
N LYS A 10 -16.36 -8.53 -3.88
CA LYS A 10 -15.59 -9.71 -3.52
C LYS A 10 -14.48 -9.96 -4.53
N LEU A 11 -14.79 -9.83 -5.82
CA LEU A 11 -13.80 -9.96 -6.90
C LEU A 11 -12.75 -8.86 -6.80
N LYS A 12 -13.14 -7.60 -6.53
CA LYS A 12 -12.19 -6.50 -6.28
C LYS A 12 -11.24 -6.85 -5.13
N HIS A 13 -11.76 -7.30 -3.99
CA HIS A 13 -10.93 -7.66 -2.84
C HIS A 13 -9.93 -8.80 -3.14
N GLU A 14 -10.37 -9.85 -3.85
CA GLU A 14 -9.48 -10.96 -4.23
C GLU A 14 -8.38 -10.52 -5.20
N LEU A 15 -8.72 -9.71 -6.20
CA LEU A 15 -7.75 -9.15 -7.14
C LEU A 15 -6.75 -8.21 -6.43
N GLN A 16 -7.24 -7.39 -5.51
CA GLN A 16 -6.40 -6.54 -4.67
C GLN A 16 -5.41 -7.36 -3.84
N ARG A 17 -5.87 -8.47 -3.24
CA ARG A 17 -5.00 -9.40 -2.50
C ARG A 17 -3.91 -10.01 -3.41
N VAL A 18 -4.25 -10.35 -4.66
CA VAL A 18 -3.28 -10.85 -5.64
C VAL A 18 -2.26 -9.78 -6.01
N LEU A 19 -2.70 -8.54 -6.28
CA LEU A 19 -1.81 -7.42 -6.59
C LEU A 19 -0.84 -7.14 -5.43
N ASN A 20 -1.34 -7.06 -4.20
CA ASN A 20 -0.51 -6.85 -3.00
C ASN A 20 0.48 -8.00 -2.73
N LYS A 21 0.23 -9.21 -3.27
CA LYS A 21 1.17 -10.33 -3.18
C LYS A 21 2.28 -10.24 -4.22
N ILE A 22 1.97 -9.71 -5.40
CA ILE A 22 2.93 -9.52 -6.50
C ILE A 22 3.83 -8.32 -6.19
N TYR A 23 3.24 -7.22 -5.76
CA TYR A 23 3.90 -5.96 -5.45
C TYR A 23 4.00 -5.78 -3.94
N GLN A 24 5.14 -6.15 -3.35
CA GLN A 24 5.26 -6.30 -1.90
C GLN A 24 5.37 -4.97 -1.14
N THR A 25 5.85 -3.93 -1.80
CA THR A 25 6.10 -2.58 -1.25
C THR A 25 4.89 -1.64 -1.38
N GLU A 26 3.94 -1.99 -2.24
CA GLU A 26 2.78 -1.18 -2.55
C GLU A 26 1.52 -1.89 -2.07
N SER A 27 0.50 -1.12 -1.72
CA SER A 27 -0.86 -1.63 -1.67
C SER A 27 -1.63 -1.08 -2.86
N PHE A 28 -2.65 -1.78 -3.33
CA PHE A 28 -3.46 -1.32 -4.45
C PHE A 28 -4.86 -1.01 -3.95
N ASN A 29 -5.48 0.02 -4.51
CA ASN A 29 -6.93 0.16 -4.48
C ASN A 29 -7.49 -0.12 -5.87
N ILE A 30 -8.54 -0.92 -5.97
CA ILE A 30 -9.21 -1.24 -7.23
C ILE A 30 -10.47 -0.38 -7.31
N SER A 31 -10.47 0.57 -8.25
CA SER A 31 -11.60 1.48 -8.46
C SER A 31 -12.71 0.84 -9.29
N ASP A 32 -12.33 0.06 -10.30
CA ASP A 32 -13.26 -0.44 -11.31
C ASP A 32 -12.76 -1.74 -11.95
N LEU A 33 -13.74 -2.54 -12.37
CA LEU A 33 -13.55 -3.77 -13.12
C LEU A 33 -14.38 -3.67 -14.38
N ASN A 34 -13.75 -3.79 -15.54
CA ASN A 34 -14.43 -3.73 -16.82
C ASN A 34 -14.14 -4.98 -17.64
N LEU A 35 -15.20 -5.70 -18.00
CA LEU A 35 -15.10 -6.89 -18.84
C LEU A 35 -15.43 -6.51 -20.28
N THR A 36 -14.46 -6.68 -21.17
CA THR A 36 -14.63 -6.38 -22.59
C THR A 36 -14.52 -7.66 -23.41
N SER A 37 -15.52 -7.92 -24.26
CA SER A 37 -15.43 -9.03 -25.22
C SER A 37 -14.47 -8.68 -26.34
N THR A 38 -13.55 -9.59 -26.65
CA THR A 38 -12.63 -9.46 -27.79
C THR A 38 -13.21 -10.02 -29.09
N GLY A 39 -14.44 -10.54 -29.04
CA GLY A 39 -15.13 -11.16 -30.17
C GLY A 39 -14.99 -12.69 -30.19
N PHE A 40 -15.67 -13.31 -31.16
CA PHE A 40 -15.58 -14.75 -31.38
C PHE A 40 -14.28 -15.09 -32.12
N SER A 41 -13.54 -16.05 -31.58
CA SER A 41 -12.41 -16.65 -32.28
C SER A 41 -12.91 -17.55 -33.42
N THR A 42 -12.04 -17.84 -34.38
CA THR A 42 -12.31 -18.79 -35.49
C THR A 42 -12.56 -20.22 -35.01
N ARG A 43 -12.37 -20.50 -33.71
CA ARG A 43 -12.63 -21.81 -33.08
C ARG A 43 -13.95 -21.86 -32.31
N ASN A 44 -14.82 -20.88 -32.51
CA ASN A 44 -16.09 -20.69 -31.77
C ASN A 44 -15.92 -20.40 -30.27
N ASP A 45 -14.75 -19.93 -29.85
CA ASP A 45 -14.54 -19.49 -28.46
C ASP A 45 -14.89 -18.00 -28.35
N LEU A 46 -15.59 -17.61 -27.28
CA LEU A 46 -15.78 -16.21 -26.91
C LEU A 46 -14.80 -15.84 -25.81
N THR A 47 -13.90 -14.89 -26.09
CA THR A 47 -12.93 -14.42 -25.11
C THR A 47 -13.36 -13.08 -24.52
N PHE A 48 -13.16 -12.93 -23.22
CA PHE A 48 -13.33 -11.68 -22.50
C PHE A 48 -12.00 -11.29 -21.85
N ASN A 49 -11.68 -10.00 -21.93
CA ASN A 49 -10.59 -9.39 -21.20
C ASN A 49 -11.14 -8.65 -19.99
N LEU A 50 -10.61 -8.96 -18.81
CA LEU A 50 -10.85 -8.17 -17.61
C LEU A 50 -9.80 -7.08 -17.54
N LYS A 51 -10.24 -5.83 -17.65
CA LYS A 51 -9.43 -4.65 -17.33
C LYS A 51 -9.71 -4.24 -15.89
N ILE A 52 -8.65 -4.01 -15.14
CA ILE A 52 -8.72 -3.58 -13.74
C ILE A 52 -8.20 -2.15 -13.71
N GLY A 53 -9.04 -1.21 -13.28
CA GLY A 53 -8.59 0.10 -12.88
C GLY A 53 -8.06 0.02 -11.45
N ALA A 54 -6.76 0.20 -11.29
CA ALA A 54 -6.10 0.17 -10.00
C ALA A 54 -5.03 1.25 -9.93
N TYR A 55 -4.82 1.77 -8.73
CA TYR A 55 -3.73 2.70 -8.45
C TYR A 55 -2.96 2.26 -7.21
N PRO A 56 -1.64 2.42 -7.21
CA PRO A 56 -0.83 2.12 -6.04
C PRO A 56 -1.13 3.15 -4.94
N ILE A 57 -1.14 2.68 -3.72
CA ILE A 57 -1.17 3.45 -2.48
C ILE A 57 0.00 2.99 -1.62
N GLU A 58 0.54 3.92 -0.85
CA GLU A 58 1.62 3.62 0.07
C GLU A 58 1.17 2.59 1.11
N ARG A 59 1.99 1.56 1.30
CA ARG A 59 1.68 0.49 2.24
C ARG A 59 2.09 0.92 3.65
N ILE A 60 1.16 1.53 4.37
CA ILE A 60 1.38 1.91 5.77
C ILE A 60 1.26 0.68 6.68
N THR A 61 2.32 0.37 7.42
CA THR A 61 2.32 -0.70 8.44
C THR A 61 2.53 -0.08 9.82
N ASN A 62 1.55 -0.21 10.70
CA ASN A 62 1.66 0.25 12.08
C ASN A 62 2.41 -0.78 12.92
N ILE A 63 3.60 -0.42 13.42
CA ILE A 63 4.38 -1.25 14.33
C ILE A 63 4.16 -0.71 15.76
N PRO A 64 3.49 -1.46 16.66
CA PRO A 64 3.28 -1.01 18.03
C PRO A 64 4.59 -1.07 18.83
N PHE A 65 5.05 0.07 19.34
CA PHE A 65 6.27 0.19 20.13
C PHE A 65 6.01 0.10 21.64
N THR A 66 5.33 -0.94 22.10
CA THR A 66 4.91 -1.03 23.51
C THR A 66 6.02 -1.45 24.49
N ASN A 67 7.15 -2.02 24.02
CA ASN A 67 8.24 -2.54 24.88
C ASN A 67 9.65 -2.27 24.30
N LEU A 68 9.93 -1.06 23.80
CA LEU A 68 11.26 -0.75 23.30
C LEU A 68 12.24 -0.50 24.46
N THR A 69 13.22 -1.39 24.66
CA THR A 69 14.26 -1.20 25.68
C THR A 69 15.45 -0.43 25.10
N ILE A 70 15.61 0.82 25.52
CA ILE A 70 16.72 1.69 25.12
C ILE A 70 17.36 2.33 26.36
N LYS A 71 18.64 2.70 26.24
CA LYS A 71 19.40 3.32 27.34
C LYS A 71 18.80 4.69 27.66
N GLN A 72 18.72 5.03 28.95
CA GLN A 72 18.22 6.35 29.39
C GLN A 72 19.00 7.50 28.72
N SER A 73 20.33 7.38 28.59
CA SER A 73 21.14 8.41 27.92
C SER A 73 20.81 8.61 26.43
N THR A 74 20.17 7.63 25.78
CA THR A 74 19.64 7.77 24.43
C THR A 74 18.29 8.50 24.45
N ILE A 75 17.42 8.19 25.43
CA ILE A 75 16.16 8.91 25.65
C ILE A 75 16.42 10.40 25.90
N ASP A 76 17.37 10.72 26.78
CA ASP A 76 17.68 12.12 27.13
C ASP A 76 18.10 12.93 25.89
N LYS A 77 18.87 12.32 24.99
CA LYS A 77 19.25 12.95 23.70
C LYS A 77 18.07 13.09 22.74
N LEU A 78 17.21 12.08 22.66
CA LEU A 78 15.99 12.13 21.85
C LEU A 78 15.06 13.26 22.32
N GLU A 79 14.92 13.47 23.63
CA GLU A 79 14.14 14.57 24.18
C GLU A 79 14.74 15.95 23.89
N GLU A 80 16.07 16.08 23.95
CA GLU A 80 16.77 17.31 23.57
C GLU A 80 16.55 17.65 22.09
N ASP A 81 16.77 16.67 21.21
CA ASP A 81 16.57 16.83 19.78
C ASP A 81 15.09 17.07 19.43
N GLN A 82 14.16 16.41 20.12
CA GLN A 82 12.71 16.63 19.95
C GLN A 82 12.36 18.10 20.17
N LYS A 83 12.85 18.69 21.27
CA LYS A 83 12.62 20.11 21.60
C LYS A 83 13.30 21.04 20.60
N LYS A 84 14.56 20.74 20.24
CA LYS A 84 15.36 21.54 19.30
C LYS A 84 14.74 21.61 17.91
N HIS A 85 14.15 20.51 17.45
CA HIS A 85 13.56 20.40 16.11
C HIS A 85 12.04 20.62 16.10
N GLY A 86 11.41 20.87 17.26
CA GLY A 86 9.98 21.22 17.36
C GLY A 86 9.02 20.07 17.09
N PHE A 87 9.45 18.82 17.29
CA PHE A 87 8.57 17.66 17.10
C PHE A 87 7.48 17.60 18.17
N LYS A 88 6.26 17.16 17.78
CA LYS A 88 5.10 17.05 18.69
C LYS A 88 5.24 15.93 19.72
N SER A 89 5.91 14.84 19.36
CA SER A 89 6.22 13.72 20.26
C SER A 89 7.53 13.05 19.83
N ILE A 90 8.12 12.27 20.74
CA ILE A 90 9.29 11.42 20.46
C ILE A 90 8.95 10.37 19.40
N GLU A 91 7.72 9.84 19.41
CA GLU A 91 7.26 8.84 18.43
C GLU A 91 7.29 9.41 17.00
N THR A 92 6.77 10.62 16.77
CA THR A 92 6.83 11.27 15.46
C THR A 92 8.28 11.48 15.01
N MET A 93 9.15 11.91 15.93
CA MET A 93 10.57 12.09 15.62
C MET A 93 11.26 10.77 15.25
N ILE A 94 10.97 9.68 15.97
CA ILE A 94 11.54 8.35 15.67
C ILE A 94 11.07 7.85 14.30
N THR A 95 9.78 7.99 13.97
CA THR A 95 9.25 7.63 12.65
C THR A 95 9.95 8.40 11.54
N ASP A 96 10.04 9.73 11.64
CA ASP A 96 10.70 10.58 10.64
C ASP A 96 12.19 10.23 10.45
N ILE A 97 12.90 9.90 11.53
CA ILE A 97 14.31 9.50 11.47
C ILE A 97 14.45 8.14 10.76
N LEU A 98 13.57 7.19 11.07
CA LEU A 98 13.59 5.86 10.45
C LEU A 98 13.28 5.96 8.96
N GLU A 99 12.24 6.68 8.56
CA GLU A 99 11.90 6.89 7.15
C GLU A 99 13.06 7.54 6.40
N LYS A 100 13.60 8.65 6.91
CA LYS A 100 14.77 9.31 6.30
C LYS A 100 15.96 8.38 6.15
N HIS A 101 16.25 7.54 7.15
CA HIS A 101 17.37 6.62 7.12
C HIS A 101 17.26 5.58 6.00
N TYR A 102 16.05 5.08 5.73
CA TYR A 102 15.82 4.07 4.70
C TYR A 102 15.52 4.67 3.31
N ASP A 103 15.00 5.90 3.23
CA ASP A 103 14.80 6.62 1.96
C ASP A 103 16.12 7.11 1.32
N THR A 104 17.22 7.15 2.08
CA THR A 104 18.55 7.55 1.57
C THR A 104 19.41 6.39 1.03
N ILE A 105 18.89 5.16 1.02
CA ILE A 105 19.57 3.95 0.52
C ILE A 105 19.05 3.62 -0.88
#